data_AF-A0A8J6HU16-F1
#
_entry.id   AF-A0A8J6HU16-F1
#
_cell.length_a   1.000
_cell.length_b   1.000
_cell.length_c   1.000
_cell.angle_alpha   90.00
_cell.angle_beta   90.00
_cell.angle_gamma   90.00
#
_symmetry.space_group_name_H-M   'P 1'
#
loop_
_entity.id
_entity.type
_entity.pdbx_description
1 polymer ?
#
loop_
_entity_poly.entity_id
_entity_poly.type
_entity_poly.pdbx_seq_one_letter_code
_entity_poly.pdbx_strand_id
1 'polypeptide(L)'
;MSQNEIYFYNRVLPTFVEFLEEKGIEEPFNQAPKYYDSVILQNMEVLILENMKRNGYCLHDRTKPMNREHIRKVMQTYGKDVMKTTDAEAVLKEFRFFVDLHKIAKEKIQPELAEKLTEVPLTADSTDPDDPFAVIVHGDCETNNFLFKYEDDQKTTVADVCFLDFQFSRLTSPICDLSYFLFSCISEEDIEHFDEINNLYYKSLSDYLKKLGSDPNKVFPFDAFTNQWRQFGKLGLRMMFPAIKNSLLEQEEIFDLAEMIESGREIKYSERTVERCSKRIFPIIQLAIEKKIL
;
A
#
# COMPACT_ATOMS: atom_id res chain seq x y z
N MET A 1 -0.09 17.54 -7.26
CA MET A 1 -0.30 16.48 -6.26
C MET A 1 -1.71 16.54 -5.69
N SER A 2 -2.32 17.71 -5.44
CA SER A 2 -3.61 17.78 -4.73
C SER A 2 -4.81 17.19 -5.51
N GLN A 3 -4.99 17.46 -6.80
CA GLN A 3 -6.22 17.08 -7.53
C GLN A 3 -6.43 15.58 -7.79
N ASN A 4 -5.46 14.73 -7.46
CA ASN A 4 -5.49 13.31 -7.83
C ASN A 4 -6.65 12.57 -7.15
N GLU A 5 -6.92 12.86 -5.87
CA GLU A 5 -8.00 12.18 -5.14
C GLU A 5 -9.39 12.64 -5.64
N ILE A 6 -9.56 13.95 -5.86
CA ILE A 6 -10.77 14.48 -6.50
C ILE A 6 -10.99 13.84 -7.87
N TYR A 7 -9.93 13.73 -8.69
CA TYR A 7 -10.00 13.10 -10.01
C TYR A 7 -10.35 11.61 -9.92
N PHE A 8 -9.78 10.91 -8.95
CA PHE A 8 -10.09 9.50 -8.70
C PHE A 8 -11.59 9.30 -8.46
N TYR A 9 -12.15 10.02 -7.48
CA TYR A 9 -13.56 9.89 -7.14
C TYR A 9 -14.52 10.42 -8.22
N ASN A 10 -14.14 11.48 -8.95
CA ASN A 10 -15.02 12.05 -9.99
C ASN A 10 -14.97 11.31 -11.33
N ARG A 11 -13.85 10.67 -11.66
CA ARG A 11 -13.59 10.15 -13.01
C ARG A 11 -13.21 8.68 -12.98
N VAL A 12 -12.16 8.34 -12.26
CA VAL A 12 -11.59 6.98 -12.29
C VAL A 12 -12.57 5.95 -11.74
N LEU A 13 -13.04 6.13 -10.50
CA LEU A 13 -13.91 5.17 -9.83
C LEU A 13 -15.26 5.00 -10.55
N PRO A 14 -15.98 6.08 -10.94
CA PRO A 14 -17.22 5.94 -11.71
C PRO A 14 -17.02 5.21 -13.04
N THR A 15 -15.99 5.55 -13.82
CA THR A 15 -15.69 4.87 -15.09
C THR A 15 -15.36 3.40 -14.90
N PHE A 16 -14.65 3.05 -13.82
CA PHE A 16 -14.39 1.64 -13.50
C PHE A 16 -15.66 0.89 -13.14
N VAL A 17 -16.53 1.48 -12.30
CA VAL A 17 -17.81 0.86 -11.92
C VAL A 17 -18.70 0.66 -13.16
N GLU A 18 -18.82 1.67 -14.03
CA GLU A 18 -19.53 1.56 -15.31
C GLU A 18 -19.00 0.40 -16.17
N PHE A 19 -17.67 0.27 -16.30
CA PHE A 19 -17.04 -0.84 -17.01
C PHE A 19 -17.39 -2.21 -16.39
N LEU A 20 -17.39 -2.34 -15.07
CA LEU A 20 -17.74 -3.58 -14.39
C LEU A 20 -19.23 -3.93 -14.59
N GLU A 21 -20.11 -2.94 -14.58
CA GLU A 21 -21.53 -3.10 -14.87
C GLU A 21 -21.77 -3.56 -16.31
N GLU A 22 -21.07 -2.98 -17.29
CA GLU A 22 -21.11 -3.40 -18.70
C GLU A 22 -20.66 -4.86 -18.89
N LYS A 23 -19.74 -5.33 -18.03
CA LYS A 23 -19.28 -6.74 -18.01
C LYS A 23 -20.22 -7.68 -17.26
N GLY A 24 -21.32 -7.17 -16.71
CA GLY A 24 -22.31 -7.96 -15.98
C GLY A 24 -21.82 -8.47 -14.63
N ILE A 25 -20.86 -7.76 -14.00
CA ILE A 25 -20.39 -8.11 -12.66
C ILE A 25 -21.46 -7.73 -11.64
N GLU A 26 -22.07 -8.73 -10.99
CA GLU A 26 -23.17 -8.54 -10.02
C GLU A 26 -22.75 -7.74 -8.78
N GLU A 27 -21.48 -7.90 -8.36
CA GLU A 27 -20.89 -7.18 -7.21
C GLU A 27 -19.64 -6.40 -7.68
N PRO A 28 -19.83 -5.21 -8.27
CA PRO A 28 -18.71 -4.37 -8.70
C PRO A 28 -17.90 -3.87 -7.50
N PHE A 29 -16.68 -3.38 -7.76
CA PHE A 29 -15.84 -2.79 -6.72
C PHE A 29 -16.59 -1.63 -6.04
N ASN A 30 -16.81 -1.78 -4.74
CA ASN A 30 -17.52 -0.82 -3.89
C ASN A 30 -16.77 -0.58 -2.57
N GLN A 31 -15.50 -0.95 -2.53
CA GLN A 31 -14.63 -0.82 -1.36
C GLN A 31 -14.04 0.60 -1.24
N ALA A 32 -14.79 1.63 -1.61
CA ALA A 32 -14.45 3.04 -1.40
C ALA A 32 -15.70 3.80 -0.93
N PRO A 33 -15.56 4.86 -0.10
CA PRO A 33 -16.70 5.67 0.31
C PRO A 33 -17.43 6.27 -0.89
N LYS A 34 -18.75 6.37 -0.80
CA LYS A 34 -19.50 7.12 -1.80
C LYS A 34 -19.06 8.59 -1.80
N TYR A 35 -18.70 9.08 -2.98
CA TYR A 35 -18.39 10.47 -3.23
C TYR A 35 -19.69 11.28 -3.46
N TYR A 36 -19.83 12.42 -2.78
CA TYR A 36 -20.97 13.32 -2.95
C TYR A 36 -20.61 14.61 -3.69
N ASP A 37 -19.50 15.25 -3.33
CA ASP A 37 -19.05 16.50 -3.94
C ASP A 37 -17.59 16.81 -3.53
N SER A 38 -16.98 17.79 -4.19
CA SER A 38 -15.71 18.38 -3.75
C SER A 38 -15.67 19.88 -3.98
N VAL A 39 -14.88 20.57 -3.18
CA VAL A 39 -14.58 21.99 -3.40
C VAL A 39 -13.08 22.23 -3.30
N ILE A 40 -12.56 23.00 -4.25
CA ILE A 40 -11.19 23.49 -4.24
C ILE A 40 -11.23 24.94 -3.76
N LEU A 41 -10.68 25.17 -2.57
CA LEU A 41 -10.63 26.49 -1.93
C LEU A 41 -9.18 26.95 -1.86
N GLN A 42 -8.77 27.79 -2.81
CA GLN A 42 -7.39 28.28 -2.97
C GLN A 42 -6.38 27.13 -3.13
N ASN A 43 -5.81 26.65 -2.02
CA ASN A 43 -4.83 25.56 -1.93
C ASN A 43 -5.33 24.36 -1.10
N MET A 44 -6.58 24.38 -0.64
CA MET A 44 -7.18 23.26 0.08
C MET A 44 -8.19 22.55 -0.80
N GLU A 45 -8.15 21.23 -0.75
CA GLU A 45 -9.14 20.37 -1.37
C GLU A 45 -10.02 19.77 -0.26
N VAL A 46 -11.32 19.85 -0.45
CA VAL A 46 -12.30 19.32 0.49
C VAL A 46 -13.16 18.32 -0.27
N LEU A 47 -13.14 17.07 0.19
CA LEU A 47 -13.99 15.99 -0.30
C LEU A 47 -15.18 15.81 0.64
N ILE A 48 -16.37 15.64 0.07
CA ILE A 48 -17.58 15.26 0.81
C ILE A 48 -17.85 13.79 0.51
N LEU A 49 -17.51 12.92 1.47
CA LEU A 49 -17.61 11.46 1.35
C LEU A 49 -18.63 10.88 2.33
N GLU A 50 -19.10 9.67 2.04
CA GLU A 50 -19.90 8.86 2.94
C GLU A 50 -19.18 8.58 4.26
N ASN A 51 -19.92 8.76 5.36
CA ASN A 51 -19.41 8.45 6.68
C ASN A 51 -19.49 6.94 6.95
N MET A 52 -18.42 6.24 6.59
CA MET A 52 -18.33 4.78 6.74
C MET A 52 -18.45 4.29 8.19
N LYS A 53 -18.16 5.13 9.19
CA LYS A 53 -18.36 4.76 10.62
C LYS A 53 -19.82 4.46 10.92
N ARG A 54 -20.77 5.14 10.25
CA ARG A 54 -22.21 4.84 10.40
C ARG A 54 -22.60 3.48 9.82
N ASN A 55 -21.78 2.94 8.93
CA ASN A 55 -21.99 1.63 8.28
C ASN A 55 -21.28 0.48 9.02
N GLY A 56 -20.73 0.74 10.21
CA GLY A 56 -20.05 -0.24 11.06
C GLY A 56 -18.56 -0.42 10.77
N TYR A 57 -17.97 0.45 9.95
CA TYR A 57 -16.54 0.42 9.66
C TYR A 57 -15.73 1.15 10.73
N CYS A 58 -14.53 0.66 11.02
CA CYS A 58 -13.60 1.30 11.94
C CYS A 58 -12.14 1.08 11.53
N LEU A 59 -11.25 1.94 12.03
CA LEU A 59 -9.81 1.79 11.82
C LEU A 59 -9.27 0.59 12.61
N HIS A 60 -8.31 -0.11 12.01
CA HIS A 60 -7.44 -1.02 12.74
C HIS A 60 -6.45 -0.24 13.62
N ASP A 61 -5.98 -0.85 14.70
CA ASP A 61 -4.93 -0.26 15.53
C ASP A 61 -3.60 -0.24 14.77
N ARG A 62 -3.21 0.94 14.26
CA ARG A 62 -2.01 1.14 13.44
C ARG A 62 -0.71 0.68 14.12
N THR A 63 -0.70 0.57 15.46
CA THR A 63 0.49 0.15 16.20
C THR A 63 0.68 -1.37 16.20
N LYS A 64 -0.32 -2.12 15.72
CA LYS A 64 -0.35 -3.59 15.67
C LYS A 64 -0.32 -4.08 14.21
N PRO A 65 0.41 -5.18 13.92
CA PRO A 65 0.28 -5.86 12.63
C PRO A 65 -1.17 -6.24 12.34
N MET A 66 -1.47 -6.38 11.06
CA MET A 66 -2.72 -7.01 10.62
C MET A 66 -2.63 -8.52 10.83
N ASN A 67 -3.72 -9.14 11.28
CA ASN A 67 -3.80 -10.60 11.31
C ASN A 67 -4.08 -11.16 9.91
N ARG A 68 -4.00 -12.49 9.77
CA ARG A 68 -4.24 -13.18 8.50
C ARG A 68 -5.58 -12.87 7.85
N GLU A 69 -6.66 -12.66 8.61
CA GLU A 69 -7.98 -12.33 8.05
C GLU A 69 -8.04 -10.93 7.44
N HIS A 70 -7.37 -9.95 8.06
CA HIS A 70 -7.21 -8.61 7.49
C HIS A 70 -6.43 -8.66 6.18
N ILE A 71 -5.26 -9.32 6.20
CA ILE A 71 -4.40 -9.47 5.02
C ILE A 71 -5.18 -10.17 3.91
N ARG A 72 -5.84 -11.28 4.22
CA ARG A 72 -6.67 -12.05 3.27
C ARG A 72 -7.75 -11.18 2.64
N LYS A 73 -8.48 -10.39 3.43
CA LYS A 73 -9.54 -9.50 2.92
C LYS A 73 -8.97 -8.42 2.00
N VAL A 74 -7.89 -7.75 2.39
CA VAL A 74 -7.24 -6.72 1.56
C VAL A 74 -6.73 -7.32 0.25
N MET A 75 -6.09 -8.49 0.28
CA MET A 75 -5.61 -9.17 -0.93
C MET A 75 -6.73 -9.54 -1.90
N GLN A 76 -7.86 -10.01 -1.37
CA GLN A 76 -9.03 -10.32 -2.17
C GLN A 76 -9.61 -9.06 -2.81
N THR A 77 -9.63 -7.93 -2.08
CA THR A 77 -10.08 -6.64 -2.60
C THR A 77 -9.14 -6.08 -3.66
N TYR A 78 -7.81 -6.08 -3.43
CA TYR A 78 -6.85 -5.65 -4.46
C TYR A 78 -6.89 -6.50 -5.73
N GLY A 79 -7.19 -7.80 -5.62
CA GLY A 79 -7.41 -8.65 -6.80
C GLY A 79 -8.57 -8.19 -7.68
N LYS A 80 -9.54 -7.44 -7.10
CA LYS A 80 -10.65 -6.81 -7.84
C LYS A 80 -10.30 -5.41 -8.36
N ASP A 81 -9.35 -4.73 -7.74
CA ASP A 81 -8.98 -3.32 -7.97
C ASP A 81 -8.12 -3.09 -9.24
N VAL A 82 -8.14 -4.02 -10.20
CA VAL A 82 -7.37 -3.90 -11.44
C VAL A 82 -8.10 -2.99 -12.43
N MET A 83 -7.93 -1.69 -12.23
CA MET A 83 -8.33 -0.64 -13.15
C MET A 83 -7.26 -0.47 -14.24
N LYS A 84 -7.55 -0.82 -15.48
CA LYS A 84 -6.70 -0.42 -16.62
C LYS A 84 -7.19 0.93 -17.14
N THR A 85 -6.44 2.00 -16.89
CA THR A 85 -6.67 3.26 -17.60
C THR A 85 -5.34 3.91 -17.93
N THR A 86 -5.20 4.34 -19.18
CA THR A 86 -4.07 5.12 -19.67
C THR A 86 -4.06 6.49 -19.02
N ASP A 87 -2.85 6.92 -18.63
CA ASP A 87 -2.43 8.29 -18.31
C ASP A 87 -2.40 8.63 -16.80
N ALA A 88 -1.19 8.56 -16.21
CA ALA A 88 -0.91 9.06 -14.86
C ALA A 88 0.61 9.27 -14.61
N GLU A 89 1.20 10.24 -15.31
CA GLU A 89 2.52 10.80 -14.99
C GLU A 89 2.38 11.92 -13.96
N ALA A 90 2.58 11.62 -12.66
CA ALA A 90 3.14 12.54 -11.65
C ALA A 90 2.91 12.08 -10.20
N VAL A 91 3.78 11.22 -9.65
CA VAL A 91 3.89 11.07 -8.18
C VAL A 91 5.32 10.72 -7.79
N LEU A 92 6.25 11.68 -7.84
CA LEU A 92 7.56 11.53 -7.19
C LEU A 92 8.09 12.85 -6.64
N LYS A 93 7.78 13.11 -5.37
CA LYS A 93 8.58 14.00 -4.53
C LYS A 93 8.35 13.65 -3.07
N GLU A 94 9.31 12.96 -2.46
CA GLU A 94 9.79 13.19 -1.09
C GLU A 94 10.71 12.04 -0.63
N PHE A 95 12.03 12.28 -0.51
CA PHE A 95 12.93 11.32 0.16
C PHE A 95 14.09 12.01 0.89
N ARG A 96 13.97 12.10 2.22
CA ARG A 96 15.08 12.41 3.15
C ARG A 96 15.25 11.35 4.26
N PHE A 97 14.39 10.34 4.32
CA PHE A 97 14.34 9.36 5.41
C PHE A 97 15.32 8.18 5.27
N PHE A 98 15.78 7.88 4.06
CA PHE A 98 16.59 6.70 3.75
C PHE A 98 18.02 6.76 4.32
N VAL A 99 18.52 7.96 4.63
CA VAL A 99 19.89 8.20 5.11
C VAL A 99 20.07 7.78 6.58
N ASP A 100 19.04 7.97 7.40
CA ASP A 100 19.14 7.72 8.85
C ASP A 100 19.03 6.23 9.18
N LEU A 101 18.24 5.48 8.40
CA LEU A 101 18.03 4.05 8.64
C LEU A 101 19.23 3.20 8.20
N HIS A 102 19.96 3.66 7.16
CA HIS A 102 21.24 3.08 6.77
C HIS A 102 22.28 3.17 7.90
N LYS A 103 22.32 4.31 8.62
CA LYS A 103 23.22 4.52 9.76
C LYS A 103 22.89 3.56 10.92
N ILE A 104 21.61 3.38 11.22
CA ILE A 104 21.13 2.48 12.28
C ILE A 104 21.38 1.01 11.94
N ALA A 105 21.11 0.58 10.69
CA ALA A 105 21.38 -0.78 10.25
C ALA A 105 22.87 -1.15 10.36
N LYS A 106 23.75 -0.19 10.09
CA LYS A 106 25.22 -0.33 10.18
C LYS A 106 25.74 -0.38 11.63
N GLU A 107 25.05 0.29 12.56
CA GLU A 107 25.42 0.36 13.98
C GLU A 107 24.82 -0.76 14.84
N LYS A 108 23.64 -1.32 14.47
CA LYS A 108 22.89 -2.28 15.29
C LYS A 108 22.67 -3.68 14.70
N ILE A 109 23.03 -3.95 13.43
CA ILE A 109 22.77 -5.25 12.77
C ILE A 109 23.97 -5.72 11.94
N GLN A 110 23.96 -7.01 11.60
CA GLN A 110 24.89 -7.67 10.68
C GLN A 110 25.27 -6.76 9.49
N PRO A 111 26.58 -6.50 9.29
CA PRO A 111 27.08 -5.58 8.25
C PRO A 111 26.57 -5.88 6.83
N GLU A 112 26.34 -7.16 6.54
CA GLU A 112 25.82 -7.64 5.25
C GLU A 112 24.41 -7.11 4.93
N LEU A 113 23.55 -6.97 5.95
CA LEU A 113 22.19 -6.42 5.81
C LEU A 113 22.21 -4.91 5.51
N ALA A 114 23.15 -4.19 6.13
CA ALA A 114 23.30 -2.75 5.96
C ALA A 114 23.85 -2.37 4.57
N GLU A 115 24.73 -3.21 4.00
CA GLU A 115 25.26 -3.06 2.64
C GLU A 115 24.15 -3.22 1.60
N LYS A 116 23.33 -4.28 1.71
CA LYS A 116 22.21 -4.52 0.80
C LYS A 116 21.16 -3.41 0.79
N LEU A 117 20.92 -2.75 1.93
CA LEU A 117 20.01 -1.59 2.00
C LEU A 117 20.47 -0.40 1.14
N THR A 118 21.77 -0.29 0.81
CA THR A 118 22.29 0.77 -0.08
C THR A 118 22.04 0.50 -1.56
N GLU A 119 21.73 -0.74 -1.92
CA GLU A 119 21.54 -1.17 -3.31
C GLU A 119 20.11 -0.95 -3.82
N VAL A 120 19.19 -0.47 -2.97
CA VAL A 120 17.83 -0.09 -3.37
C VAL A 120 17.91 1.24 -4.14
N PRO A 121 17.79 1.26 -5.48
CA PRO A 121 17.99 2.47 -6.26
C PRO A 121 16.85 3.47 -5.98
N LEU A 122 17.21 4.74 -5.81
CA LEU A 122 16.26 5.86 -5.59
C LEU A 122 15.42 6.23 -6.83
N THR A 123 15.59 5.54 -7.96
CA THR A 123 15.15 5.99 -9.29
C THR A 123 14.17 5.04 -10.00
N ALA A 124 13.69 3.98 -9.34
CA ALA A 124 12.97 2.89 -10.00
C ALA A 124 11.44 2.96 -9.83
N ASP A 125 10.86 4.16 -9.75
CA ASP A 125 9.44 4.31 -9.45
C ASP A 125 8.58 4.69 -10.67
N SER A 126 9.20 4.86 -11.85
CA SER A 126 8.47 5.06 -13.11
C SER A 126 8.24 3.71 -13.78
N THR A 127 6.99 3.24 -13.79
CA THR A 127 6.57 2.23 -14.75
C THR A 127 6.48 2.88 -16.13
N ASP A 128 6.91 2.16 -17.15
CA ASP A 128 6.67 2.53 -18.55
C ASP A 128 5.14 2.63 -18.75
N PRO A 129 4.58 3.77 -19.21
CA PRO A 129 3.15 3.86 -19.52
C PRO A 129 2.67 2.79 -20.50
N ASP A 130 3.57 2.21 -21.28
CA ASP A 130 3.33 1.11 -22.21
C ASP A 130 3.54 -0.30 -21.59
N ASP A 131 3.83 -0.41 -20.29
CA ASP A 131 3.92 -1.71 -19.61
C ASP A 131 2.55 -2.42 -19.72
N PRO A 132 2.46 -3.59 -20.39
CA PRO A 132 1.21 -4.29 -20.63
C PRO A 132 0.52 -4.78 -19.35
N PHE A 133 1.25 -4.78 -18.23
CA PHE A 133 0.79 -5.21 -16.91
C PHE A 133 0.44 -4.05 -15.98
N ALA A 134 0.58 -2.80 -16.43
CA ALA A 134 0.26 -1.64 -15.61
C ALA A 134 -1.24 -1.55 -15.29
N VAL A 135 -1.53 -1.14 -14.06
CA VAL A 135 -2.87 -0.93 -13.50
C VAL A 135 -2.88 0.37 -12.70
N ILE A 136 -4.05 0.98 -12.51
CA ILE A 136 -4.19 2.03 -11.49
C ILE A 136 -4.05 1.34 -10.15
N VAL A 137 -3.09 1.82 -9.38
CA VAL A 137 -2.88 1.41 -8.00
C VAL A 137 -3.48 2.45 -7.05
N HIS A 138 -3.78 2.05 -5.82
CA HIS A 138 -4.10 2.94 -4.72
C HIS A 138 -2.92 3.88 -4.43
N GLY A 139 -1.70 3.33 -4.35
CA GLY A 139 -0.47 4.09 -4.20
C GLY A 139 -0.11 4.46 -2.75
N ASP A 140 -1.09 4.47 -1.84
CA ASP A 140 -0.91 4.73 -0.40
C ASP A 140 -1.46 3.63 0.53
N CYS A 141 -0.93 2.41 0.40
CA CYS A 141 -1.51 1.21 1.03
C CYS A 141 -1.14 1.02 2.51
N GLU A 142 -1.07 2.10 3.29
CA GLU A 142 -0.79 2.02 4.72
C GLU A 142 -2.03 1.65 5.55
N THR A 143 -1.80 1.12 6.76
CA THR A 143 -2.88 0.64 7.65
C THR A 143 -3.97 1.67 7.92
N ASN A 144 -3.64 2.96 7.93
CA ASN A 144 -4.60 4.04 8.22
C ASN A 144 -5.61 4.27 7.08
N ASN A 145 -5.30 3.80 5.89
CA ASN A 145 -6.11 3.97 4.69
C ASN A 145 -7.07 2.79 4.47
N PHE A 146 -7.15 1.87 5.44
CA PHE A 146 -8.14 0.79 5.45
C PHE A 146 -9.06 0.91 6.65
N LEU A 147 -10.35 1.04 6.37
CA LEU A 147 -11.40 0.80 7.34
C LEU A 147 -11.88 -0.64 7.24
N PHE A 148 -12.03 -1.30 8.37
CA PHE A 148 -12.52 -2.66 8.45
C PHE A 148 -13.90 -2.72 9.09
N LYS A 149 -14.72 -3.62 8.58
CA LYS A 149 -15.97 -4.05 9.20
C LYS A 149 -15.78 -5.46 9.73
N TYR A 150 -16.15 -5.68 10.99
CA TYR A 150 -15.94 -6.95 11.68
C TYR A 150 -17.25 -7.69 11.91
N GLU A 151 -17.18 -9.02 11.95
CA GLU A 151 -18.32 -9.87 12.31
C GLU A 151 -18.44 -10.06 13.83
N ASP A 152 -17.36 -9.78 14.56
CA ASP A 152 -17.25 -9.96 16.01
C ASP A 152 -16.67 -8.72 16.71
N ASP A 153 -17.07 -8.53 17.97
CA ASP A 153 -16.61 -7.43 18.83
C ASP A 153 -15.11 -7.50 19.16
N GLN A 154 -14.51 -8.70 19.08
CA GLN A 154 -13.08 -8.89 19.32
C GLN A 154 -12.22 -8.49 18.10
N LYS A 155 -12.86 -8.12 16.98
CA LYS A 155 -12.21 -7.70 15.72
C LYS A 155 -11.27 -8.75 15.14
N THR A 156 -11.65 -10.01 15.26
CA THR A 156 -10.84 -11.15 14.80
C THR A 156 -11.21 -11.59 13.39
N THR A 157 -12.48 -11.44 13.00
CA THR A 157 -13.06 -11.86 11.73
C THR A 157 -13.50 -10.64 10.92
N VAL A 158 -12.91 -10.48 9.73
CA VAL A 158 -13.13 -9.32 8.87
C VAL A 158 -14.24 -9.60 7.86
N ALA A 159 -15.38 -8.93 8.03
CA ALA A 159 -16.51 -8.98 7.11
C ALA A 159 -16.20 -8.25 5.81
N ASP A 160 -15.68 -7.04 5.90
CA ASP A 160 -15.44 -6.16 4.75
C ASP A 160 -14.29 -5.16 5.00
N VAL A 161 -13.80 -4.56 3.93
CA VAL A 161 -12.77 -3.52 3.96
C VAL A 161 -13.16 -2.37 3.03
N CYS A 162 -12.88 -1.14 3.45
CA CYS A 162 -13.08 0.07 2.66
C CYS A 162 -11.76 0.86 2.63
N PHE A 163 -11.34 1.20 1.42
CA PHE A 163 -10.11 1.93 1.13
C PHE A 163 -10.39 3.43 1.12
N LEU A 164 -9.47 4.21 1.69
CA LEU A 164 -9.52 5.65 1.81
C LEU A 164 -8.25 6.25 1.22
N ASP A 165 -8.29 7.54 0.86
CA ASP A 165 -7.10 8.32 0.51
C ASP A 165 -6.39 7.84 -0.77
N PHE A 166 -7.03 8.15 -1.90
CA PHE A 166 -6.54 7.83 -3.24
C PHE A 166 -5.61 8.92 -3.83
N GLN A 167 -4.97 9.75 -2.99
CA GLN A 167 -4.17 10.89 -3.46
C GLN A 167 -2.92 10.49 -4.26
N PHE A 168 -2.39 9.28 -4.02
CA PHE A 168 -1.22 8.74 -4.71
C PHE A 168 -1.56 7.73 -5.81
N SER A 169 -2.83 7.64 -6.20
CA SER A 169 -3.27 6.77 -7.28
C SER A 169 -2.59 7.14 -8.60
N ARG A 170 -2.08 6.11 -9.28
CA ARG A 170 -1.32 6.24 -10.53
C ARG A 170 -1.25 4.92 -11.28
N LEU A 171 -0.85 4.98 -12.54
CA LEU A 171 -0.64 3.81 -13.38
C LEU A 171 0.75 3.22 -13.11
N THR A 172 0.82 1.98 -12.64
CA THR A 172 2.08 1.29 -12.35
C THR A 172 1.85 -0.22 -12.22
N SER A 173 2.89 -0.98 -11.89
CA SER A 173 2.77 -2.40 -11.57
C SER A 173 1.84 -2.64 -10.36
N PRO A 174 0.95 -3.66 -10.41
CA PRO A 174 0.18 -4.08 -9.22
C PRO A 174 1.07 -4.50 -8.03
N ILE A 175 2.34 -4.84 -8.30
CA ILE A 175 3.33 -5.18 -7.27
C ILE A 175 3.64 -3.98 -6.37
N CYS A 176 3.47 -2.75 -6.86
CA CYS A 176 3.74 -1.55 -6.06
C CYS A 176 2.87 -1.51 -4.79
N ASP A 177 1.55 -1.64 -4.92
CA ASP A 177 0.63 -1.71 -3.78
C ASP A 177 0.80 -3.00 -2.99
N LEU A 178 0.94 -4.12 -3.68
CA LEU A 178 1.04 -5.44 -3.05
C LEU A 178 2.28 -5.53 -2.15
N SER A 179 3.45 -5.13 -2.66
CA SER A 179 4.69 -5.14 -1.90
C SER A 179 4.70 -4.11 -0.79
N TYR A 180 4.15 -2.91 -1.03
CA TYR A 180 4.01 -1.91 0.00
C TYR A 180 3.14 -2.43 1.15
N PHE A 181 1.91 -2.85 0.84
CA PHE A 181 0.97 -3.37 1.84
C PHE A 181 1.54 -4.56 2.62
N LEU A 182 2.10 -5.56 1.92
CA LEU A 182 2.67 -6.74 2.58
C LEU A 182 3.78 -6.35 3.54
N PHE A 183 4.75 -5.57 3.08
CA PHE A 183 5.90 -5.22 3.90
C PHE A 183 5.53 -4.26 5.04
N SER A 184 4.53 -3.38 4.88
CA SER A 184 4.10 -2.53 6.00
C SER A 184 3.20 -3.25 7.01
N CYS A 185 2.40 -4.24 6.59
CA CYS A 185 1.29 -4.75 7.41
C CYS A 185 1.44 -6.21 7.89
N ILE A 186 2.26 -7.04 7.22
CA ILE A 186 2.41 -8.47 7.57
C ILE A 186 2.90 -8.63 9.01
N SER A 187 2.40 -9.63 9.74
CA SER A 187 2.90 -9.95 11.08
C SER A 187 4.21 -10.73 11.00
N GLU A 188 5.01 -10.74 12.07
CA GLU A 188 6.24 -11.56 12.12
C GLU A 188 5.92 -13.06 11.97
N GLU A 189 4.81 -13.51 12.56
CA GLU A 189 4.32 -14.89 12.47
C GLU A 189 3.90 -15.26 11.04
N ASP A 190 3.32 -14.32 10.29
CA ASP A 190 2.85 -14.56 8.93
C ASP A 190 3.96 -14.46 7.86
N ILE A 191 5.17 -14.02 8.21
CA ILE A 191 6.29 -13.90 7.25
C ILE A 191 6.66 -15.26 6.64
N GLU A 192 6.62 -16.34 7.43
CA GLU A 192 6.88 -17.69 6.91
C GLU A 192 5.83 -18.15 5.89
N HIS A 193 4.62 -17.55 5.94
CA HIS A 193 3.51 -17.78 5.03
C HIS A 193 3.49 -16.81 3.83
N PHE A 194 4.53 -16.01 3.63
CA PHE A 194 4.57 -14.97 2.59
C PHE A 194 4.16 -15.48 1.19
N ASP A 195 4.69 -16.62 0.75
CA ASP A 195 4.37 -17.15 -0.59
C ASP A 195 2.90 -17.56 -0.70
N GLU A 196 2.32 -18.11 0.37
CA GLU A 196 0.91 -18.48 0.40
C GLU A 196 0.02 -17.25 0.26
N ILE A 197 0.32 -16.20 1.03
CA ILE A 197 -0.40 -14.92 1.02
C ILE A 197 -0.24 -14.23 -0.34
N ASN A 198 0.97 -14.22 -0.89
CA ASN A 198 1.26 -13.62 -2.19
C ASN A 198 0.52 -14.36 -3.32
N ASN A 199 0.47 -15.69 -3.25
CA ASN A 199 -0.28 -16.52 -4.20
C ASN A 199 -1.80 -16.34 -4.06
N LEU A 200 -2.30 -16.03 -2.85
CA LEU A 200 -3.72 -15.69 -2.66
C LEU A 200 -4.10 -14.43 -3.44
N TYR A 201 -3.25 -13.40 -3.46
CA TYR A 201 -3.47 -12.22 -4.30
C TYR A 201 -3.55 -12.61 -5.78
N TYR A 202 -2.54 -13.31 -6.29
CA TYR A 202 -2.50 -13.71 -7.71
C TYR A 202 -3.69 -14.58 -8.10
N LYS A 203 -4.11 -15.51 -7.21
CA LYS A 203 -5.31 -16.32 -7.40
C LYS A 203 -6.57 -15.45 -7.46
N SER A 204 -6.72 -14.50 -6.53
CA SER A 204 -7.89 -13.62 -6.48
C SER A 204 -7.99 -12.76 -7.73
N LEU A 205 -6.86 -12.18 -8.18
CA LEU A 205 -6.75 -11.46 -9.43
C LEU A 205 -7.10 -12.34 -10.64
N SER A 206 -6.51 -13.53 -10.72
CA SER A 206 -6.75 -14.47 -11.80
C SER A 206 -8.22 -14.88 -11.90
N ASP A 207 -8.86 -15.14 -10.77
CA ASP A 207 -10.27 -15.50 -10.72
C ASP A 207 -11.16 -14.31 -11.11
N TYR A 208 -10.79 -13.08 -10.74
CA TYR A 208 -11.51 -11.87 -11.16
C TYR A 208 -11.38 -11.58 -12.66
N LEU A 209 -10.17 -11.72 -13.23
CA LEU A 209 -9.94 -11.60 -14.67
C LEU A 209 -10.76 -12.60 -15.49
N LYS A 210 -10.91 -13.84 -15.00
CA LYS A 210 -11.79 -14.84 -15.63
C LYS A 210 -13.26 -14.40 -15.61
N LYS A 211 -13.74 -13.82 -14.50
CA LYS A 211 -15.10 -13.28 -14.41
C LYS A 211 -15.33 -12.15 -15.41
N LEU A 212 -14.30 -11.33 -15.68
CA LEU A 212 -14.32 -10.29 -16.71
C LEU A 212 -14.19 -10.83 -18.14
N GLY A 213 -14.10 -12.15 -18.33
CA GLY A 213 -13.99 -12.80 -19.64
C GLY A 213 -12.57 -12.85 -20.22
N SER A 214 -11.53 -12.59 -19.41
CA SER A 214 -10.13 -12.64 -19.82
C SER A 214 -9.43 -13.95 -19.40
N ASP A 215 -8.36 -14.31 -20.09
CA ASP A 215 -7.48 -15.42 -19.72
C ASP A 215 -6.26 -14.88 -18.93
N PRO A 216 -6.16 -15.14 -17.61
CA PRO A 216 -5.05 -14.66 -16.78
C PRO A 216 -3.67 -15.06 -17.32
N ASN A 217 -3.56 -16.25 -17.92
CA ASN A 217 -2.30 -16.77 -18.46
C ASN A 217 -1.84 -16.01 -19.72
N LYS A 218 -2.67 -15.13 -20.27
CA LYS A 218 -2.32 -14.25 -21.39
C LYS A 218 -2.14 -12.81 -20.95
N VAL A 219 -3.01 -12.31 -20.07
CA VAL A 219 -3.01 -10.88 -19.70
C VAL A 219 -2.05 -10.57 -18.57
N PHE A 220 -1.83 -11.49 -17.63
CA PHE A 220 -0.84 -11.35 -16.56
C PHE A 220 -0.39 -12.73 -16.05
N PRO A 221 0.47 -13.44 -16.80
CA PRO A 221 0.91 -14.78 -16.43
C PRO A 221 1.70 -14.80 -15.11
N PHE A 222 1.74 -15.94 -14.44
CA PHE A 222 2.41 -16.06 -13.13
C PHE A 222 3.92 -15.78 -13.19
N ASP A 223 4.57 -16.13 -14.30
CA ASP A 223 5.97 -15.78 -14.52
C ASP A 223 6.17 -14.26 -14.65
N ALA A 224 5.23 -13.55 -15.29
CA ALA A 224 5.25 -12.09 -15.36
C ALA A 224 5.03 -11.47 -13.98
N PHE A 225 4.09 -11.99 -13.20
CA PHE A 225 3.89 -11.61 -11.79
C PHE A 225 5.17 -11.78 -10.96
N THR A 226 5.83 -12.92 -11.08
CA THR A 226 7.09 -13.21 -10.38
C THR A 226 8.24 -12.29 -10.83
N ASN A 227 8.31 -11.97 -12.13
CA ASN A 227 9.31 -11.04 -12.66
C ASN A 227 9.04 -9.60 -12.20
N GLN A 228 7.79 -9.17 -12.19
CA GLN A 228 7.40 -7.84 -11.70
C GLN A 228 7.71 -7.70 -10.20
N TRP A 229 7.61 -8.77 -9.41
CA TRP A 229 8.08 -8.78 -8.01
C TRP A 229 9.56 -8.40 -7.87
N ARG A 230 10.43 -8.89 -8.76
CA ARG A 230 11.87 -8.56 -8.75
C ARG A 230 12.14 -7.11 -9.15
N GLN A 231 11.31 -6.56 -10.04
CA GLN A 231 11.46 -5.20 -10.55
C GLN A 231 10.88 -4.15 -9.59
N PHE A 232 9.65 -4.37 -9.11
CA PHE A 232 8.86 -3.38 -8.39
C PHE A 232 8.76 -3.65 -6.88
N GLY A 233 9.09 -4.86 -6.40
CA GLY A 233 9.01 -5.19 -4.97
C GLY A 233 9.94 -4.35 -4.08
N LYS A 234 11.01 -3.80 -4.65
CA LYS A 234 11.91 -2.86 -3.97
C LYS A 234 11.22 -1.56 -3.54
N LEU A 235 10.17 -1.14 -4.26
CA LEU A 235 9.34 0.00 -3.86
C LEU A 235 8.68 -0.27 -2.50
N GLY A 236 8.11 -1.46 -2.32
CA GLY A 236 7.48 -1.83 -1.06
C GLY A 236 8.46 -1.76 0.11
N LEU A 237 9.70 -2.21 -0.09
CA LEU A 237 10.74 -2.10 0.95
C LEU A 237 11.00 -0.63 1.27
N ARG A 238 11.08 0.23 0.25
CA ARG A 238 11.29 1.67 0.40
C ARG A 238 10.13 2.35 1.16
N MET A 239 8.89 1.99 0.84
CA MET A 239 7.67 2.58 1.42
C MET A 239 7.34 2.02 2.82
N MET A 240 7.76 0.80 3.12
CA MET A 240 7.60 0.19 4.45
C MET A 240 8.23 1.03 5.55
N PHE A 241 9.42 1.60 5.32
CA PHE A 241 10.15 2.36 6.34
C PHE A 241 9.34 3.56 6.87
N PRO A 242 8.91 4.53 6.04
CA PRO A 242 8.10 5.65 6.52
C PRO A 242 6.75 5.18 7.08
N ALA A 243 6.11 4.18 6.50
CA ALA A 243 4.81 3.68 6.98
C ALA A 243 4.89 3.06 8.38
N ILE A 244 5.84 2.15 8.61
CA ILE A 244 6.06 1.53 9.93
C ILE A 244 6.53 2.57 10.94
N LYS A 245 7.39 3.52 10.54
CA LYS A 245 7.75 4.62 11.43
C LYS A 245 6.50 5.40 11.85
N ASN A 246 5.76 5.93 10.89
CA ASN A 246 4.61 6.80 11.15
C ASN A 246 3.52 6.11 11.98
N SER A 247 3.36 4.79 11.80
CA SER A 247 2.40 4.01 12.59
C SER A 247 2.84 3.79 14.05
N LEU A 248 4.15 3.78 14.32
CA LEU A 248 4.72 3.54 15.64
C LEU A 248 5.08 4.80 16.44
N LEU A 249 5.14 5.97 15.80
CA LEU A 249 5.41 7.25 16.47
C LEU A 249 4.39 7.54 17.58
N GLU A 250 4.90 7.95 18.73
CA GLU A 250 4.10 8.45 19.86
C GLU A 250 3.60 9.87 19.57
N GLN A 251 2.52 10.32 20.23
CA GLN A 251 1.93 11.64 19.92
C GLN A 251 2.93 12.78 20.13
N GLU A 252 3.72 12.70 21.20
CA GLU A 252 4.78 13.65 21.51
C GLU A 252 5.82 13.73 20.40
N GLU A 253 6.25 12.58 19.85
CA GLU A 253 7.20 12.52 18.74
C GLU A 253 6.61 13.07 17.43
N ILE A 254 5.29 12.99 17.23
CA ILE A 254 4.60 13.59 16.07
C ILE A 254 4.61 15.12 16.17
N PHE A 255 4.35 15.67 17.36
CA PHE A 255 4.40 17.13 17.58
C PHE A 255 5.82 17.66 17.38
N ASP A 256 6.82 16.97 17.95
CA ASP A 256 8.22 17.31 17.78
C ASP A 256 8.61 17.26 16.29
N LEU A 257 8.19 16.22 15.56
CA LEU A 257 8.46 16.10 14.13
C LEU A 257 7.94 17.29 13.32
N ALA A 258 6.70 17.74 13.60
CA ALA A 258 6.11 18.90 12.92
C ALA A 258 6.93 20.18 13.17
N GLU A 259 7.29 20.46 14.43
CA GLU A 259 8.11 21.62 14.79
C GLU A 259 9.52 21.54 14.16
N MET A 260 10.09 20.34 14.08
CA MET A 260 11.42 20.10 13.51
C MET A 260 11.43 20.27 11.99
N ILE A 261 10.37 19.83 11.28
CA ILE A 261 10.20 20.07 9.85
C ILE A 261 10.12 21.57 9.56
N GLU A 262 9.34 22.32 10.34
CA GLU A 262 9.21 23.78 10.18
C GLU A 262 10.53 24.53 10.49
N SER A 263 11.29 24.04 11.47
CA SER A 263 12.55 24.68 11.90
C SER A 263 13.81 24.18 11.19
N GLY A 264 13.70 23.15 10.33
CA GLY A 264 14.83 22.53 9.62
C GLY A 264 15.85 21.83 10.54
N ARG A 265 15.45 21.47 11.77
CA ARG A 265 16.32 20.79 12.74
C ARG A 265 16.43 19.30 12.45
N GLU A 266 17.56 18.71 12.85
CA GLU A 266 17.82 17.28 12.68
C GLU A 266 16.88 16.44 13.57
N ILE A 267 16.02 15.63 12.93
CA ILE A 267 15.01 14.81 13.60
C ILE A 267 15.70 13.73 14.45
N LYS A 268 15.39 13.69 15.75
CA LYS A 268 15.87 12.64 16.66
C LYS A 268 14.71 11.80 17.14
N TYR A 269 14.82 10.49 16.96
CA TYR A 269 13.82 9.53 17.42
C TYR A 269 14.23 8.92 18.75
N SER A 270 13.26 8.55 19.58
CA SER A 270 13.55 7.83 20.82
C SER A 270 14.16 6.45 20.53
N GLU A 271 15.00 5.96 21.45
CA GLU A 271 15.57 4.61 21.35
C GLU A 271 14.45 3.54 21.27
N ARG A 272 13.34 3.78 21.97
CA ARG A 272 12.15 2.92 21.96
C ARG A 272 11.52 2.83 20.58
N THR A 273 11.31 3.96 19.90
CA THR A 273 10.73 3.99 18.54
C THR A 273 11.65 3.29 17.55
N VAL A 274 12.97 3.52 17.65
CA VAL A 274 13.97 2.82 16.84
C VAL A 274 13.93 1.31 17.07
N GLU A 275 13.86 0.86 18.32
CA GLU A 275 13.77 -0.57 18.66
C GLU A 275 12.50 -1.22 18.10
N ARG A 276 11.34 -0.57 18.25
CA ARG A 276 10.06 -1.07 17.73
C ARG A 276 10.06 -1.15 16.21
N CYS A 277 10.57 -0.13 15.52
CA CYS A 277 10.72 -0.15 14.06
C CYS A 277 11.66 -1.27 13.62
N SER A 278 12.80 -1.44 14.30
CA SER A 278 13.80 -2.46 13.99
C SER A 278 13.23 -3.88 14.05
N LYS A 279 12.50 -4.21 15.13
CA LYS A 279 11.81 -5.51 15.28
C LYS A 279 10.83 -5.79 14.16
N ARG A 280 10.15 -4.74 13.67
CA ARG A 280 9.17 -4.82 12.59
C ARG A 280 9.80 -4.93 11.20
N ILE A 281 10.96 -4.32 10.98
CA ILE A 281 11.58 -4.16 9.66
C ILE A 281 12.53 -5.31 9.32
N PHE A 282 13.36 -5.75 10.28
CA PHE A 282 14.47 -6.69 9.95
C PHE A 282 13.99 -8.04 9.44
N PRO A 283 12.94 -8.67 10.00
CA PRO A 283 12.40 -9.91 9.45
C PRO A 283 11.98 -9.77 7.97
N ILE A 284 11.55 -8.57 7.58
CA ILE A 284 11.08 -8.28 6.21
C ILE A 284 12.25 -8.06 5.25
N ILE A 285 13.32 -7.41 5.70
CA ILE A 285 14.54 -7.30 4.89
C ILE A 285 15.16 -8.70 4.71
N GLN A 286 15.17 -9.53 5.75
CA GLN A 286 15.63 -10.92 5.66
C GLN A 286 14.81 -11.72 4.63
N LEU A 287 13.48 -11.64 4.71
CA LEU A 287 12.58 -12.23 3.71
C LEU A 287 12.90 -11.72 2.29
N ALA A 288 13.09 -10.41 2.11
CA ALA A 288 13.38 -9.84 0.80
C ALA A 288 14.69 -10.34 0.19
N ILE A 289 15.71 -10.58 1.03
CA ILE A 289 16.98 -11.19 0.61
C ILE A 289 16.77 -12.64 0.17
N GLU A 290 16.07 -13.44 0.98
CA GLU A 290 15.78 -14.85 0.67
C GLU A 290 15.00 -15.00 -0.63
N LYS A 291 14.05 -14.08 -0.88
CA LYS A 291 13.23 -14.02 -2.09
C LYS A 291 13.94 -13.36 -3.28
N LYS A 292 15.19 -12.90 -3.12
CA LYS A 292 15.96 -12.20 -4.15
C LYS A 292 15.26 -10.95 -4.70
N ILE A 293 14.49 -10.29 -3.84
CA ILE A 293 13.94 -8.94 -4.08
C ILE A 293 15.04 -7.90 -3.81
N LEU A 294 15.88 -8.18 -2.80
CA LEU A 294 17.09 -7.41 -2.45
C LEU A 294 18.38 -8.23 -2.67
#